data_AF-A0A934L0A5-F1
#
_entry.id   AF-A0A934L0A5-F1
#
_cell.length_a   1.000
_cell.length_b   1.000
_cell.length_c   1.000
_cell.angle_alpha   90.00
_cell.angle_beta   90.00
_cell.angle_gamma   90.00
#
_symmetry.space_group_name_H-M   'P 1'
#
loop_
_entity.id
_entity.type
_entity.pdbx_description
1 polymer ?
#
loop_
_entity_poly.entity_id
_entity_poly.type
_entity_poly.pdbx_seq_one_letter_code
_entity_poly.pdbx_strand_id
1 'polypeptide(L)'
;MRKRFELSPVLGSLAISEVIIPIKSRDELPPVLLALQTIFVSEQYHQKMFSIVEPVILRDKKQTGREGMSIWEVIVLSVIRLTLNTN
;
A
#
# COMPACT_ATOMS: atom_id res chain seq x y z
N MET A 1 -6.23 -1.39 16.52
CA MET A 1 -6.25 -0.11 15.75
C MET A 1 -5.47 -0.27 14.44
N ARG A 2 -5.68 0.57 13.42
CA ARG A 2 -4.89 0.54 12.18
C ARG A 2 -4.37 1.93 11.85
N LYS A 3 -3.06 2.03 11.61
CA LYS A 3 -2.41 3.21 11.06
C LYS A 3 -2.61 3.27 9.55
N ARG A 4 -2.60 4.48 8.96
CA ARG A 4 -2.62 4.63 7.49
C ARG A 4 -1.35 4.03 6.89
N PHE A 5 -0.20 4.58 7.27
CA PHE A 5 1.16 4.05 7.05
C PHE A 5 2.17 4.92 7.82
N GLU A 6 3.40 4.44 8.00
CA GLU A 6 4.49 5.25 8.56
C GLU A 6 5.31 5.85 7.42
N LEU A 7 5.42 7.18 7.39
CA LEU A 7 6.21 7.92 6.40
C LEU A 7 7.71 7.85 6.67
N SER A 8 8.11 7.65 7.93
CA SER A 8 9.53 7.47 8.29
C SER A 8 9.95 6.02 8.04
N PRO A 9 10.97 5.79 7.21
CA PRO A 9 11.56 4.46 7.09
C PRO A 9 12.16 4.06 8.43
N VAL A 10 11.99 2.79 8.80
CA VAL A 10 12.70 2.19 9.94
C VAL A 10 14.19 2.22 9.64
N LEU A 11 15.03 2.40 10.65
CA LEU A 11 16.48 2.37 10.48
C LEU A 11 16.92 1.10 9.75
N GLY A 12 17.66 1.27 8.65
CA GLY A 12 18.11 0.15 7.79
C GLY A 12 17.11 -0.31 6.73
N SER A 13 15.95 0.35 6.60
CA SER A 13 15.02 0.12 5.49
C SER A 13 15.23 1.11 4.35
N LEU A 14 14.99 0.64 3.11
CA LEU A 14 14.98 1.47 1.92
C LEU A 14 13.63 2.18 1.82
N ALA A 15 13.64 3.49 1.55
CA ALA A 15 12.40 4.22 1.35
C ALA A 15 11.66 3.70 0.11
N ILE A 16 10.33 3.62 0.15
CA ILE A 16 9.52 3.14 -0.98
C ILE A 16 9.78 3.98 -2.25
N SER A 17 10.06 5.28 -2.09
CA SER A 17 10.44 6.18 -3.19
C SER A 17 11.76 5.81 -3.88
N GLU A 18 12.64 5.09 -3.21
CA GLU A 18 13.99 4.75 -3.68
C GLU A 18 14.07 3.33 -4.25
N VAL A 19 12.99 2.55 -4.14
CA VAL A 19 12.93 1.18 -4.67
C VAL A 19 13.00 1.21 -6.20
N ILE A 20 14.01 0.55 -6.78
CA ILE A 20 14.17 0.43 -8.23
C ILE A 20 13.37 -0.79 -8.72
N ILE A 21 12.34 -0.54 -9.53
CA ILE A 21 11.48 -1.59 -10.08
C ILE A 21 11.93 -1.90 -11.53
N PRO A 22 12.23 -3.16 -11.86
CA PRO A 22 12.66 -3.52 -13.21
C PRO A 22 11.50 -3.43 -14.21
N ILE A 23 11.57 -2.44 -15.10
CA ILE A 23 10.54 -2.20 -16.13
C ILE A 23 10.61 -3.25 -17.25
N LYS A 24 11.79 -3.84 -17.48
CA LYS A 24 12.00 -4.92 -18.44
C LYS A 24 11.76 -6.28 -17.80
N SER A 25 10.51 -6.58 -17.50
CA SER A 25 10.09 -7.90 -17.03
C SER A 25 8.94 -8.42 -17.88
N ARG A 26 8.86 -9.75 -18.01
CA ARG A 26 7.70 -10.43 -18.60
C ARG A 26 6.58 -10.65 -17.59
N ASP A 27 6.87 -10.43 -16.31
CA ASP A 27 5.93 -10.54 -15.21
C ASP A 27 4.97 -9.35 -15.21
N GLU A 28 3.75 -9.57 -14.75
CA GLU A 28 2.69 -8.57 -14.62
C GLU A 28 2.88 -7.72 -13.35
N LEU A 29 3.68 -8.20 -12.41
CA LEU A 29 3.95 -7.58 -11.11
C LEU A 29 4.67 -6.21 -11.18
N PRO A 30 5.76 -6.01 -11.96
CA PRO A 30 6.48 -4.73 -11.98
C PRO A 30 5.65 -3.50 -12.37
N PRO A 31 4.78 -3.52 -13.41
CA PRO A 31 3.86 -2.42 -13.68
C PRO A 31 2.96 -2.06 -12.50
N VAL A 32 2.47 -3.08 -11.77
CA VAL A 32 1.60 -2.90 -10.59
C VAL A 32 2.38 -2.26 -9.45
N LEU A 33 3.60 -2.72 -9.17
CA LEU A 33 4.46 -2.11 -8.15
C LEU A 33 4.79 -0.66 -8.48
N LEU A 34 5.02 -0.33 -9.75
CA LEU A 34 5.32 1.03 -10.18
C LEU A 34 4.12 1.97 -9.95
N ALA A 35 2.91 1.48 -10.25
CA ALA A 35 1.68 2.22 -9.94
C ALA A 35 1.52 2.43 -8.43
N LEU A 36 1.76 1.39 -7.61
CA LEU A 36 1.71 1.49 -6.15
C LEU A 36 2.75 2.47 -5.60
N GLN A 37 3.99 2.43 -6.10
CA GLN A 37 5.03 3.38 -5.72
C GLN A 37 4.63 4.82 -6.08
N THR A 38 4.05 5.03 -7.27
CA THR A 38 3.57 6.35 -7.72
C THR A 38 2.46 6.88 -6.82
N ILE A 39 1.51 6.01 -6.44
CA ILE A 39 0.44 6.36 -5.50
C ILE A 39 1.02 6.73 -4.13
N PHE A 40 2.01 5.98 -3.64
CA PHE A 40 2.64 6.22 -2.34
C PHE A 40 3.34 7.58 -2.28
N VAL A 41 4.15 7.89 -3.30
CA VAL A 41 5.00 9.11 -3.36
C VAL A 41 4.17 10.37 -3.60
N SER A 42 3.11 10.29 -4.40
CA SER A 42 2.26 11.45 -4.71
C SER A 42 1.20 11.66 -3.64
N GLU A 43 1.28 12.78 -2.93
CA GLU A 43 0.33 13.15 -1.89
C GLU A 43 -1.12 13.18 -2.39
N GLN A 44 -1.33 13.75 -3.58
CA GLN A 44 -2.64 13.81 -4.21
C GLN A 44 -3.25 12.42 -4.42
N TYR A 45 -2.43 11.45 -4.85
CA TYR A 45 -2.92 10.10 -5.15
C TYR A 45 -3.17 9.30 -3.89
N HIS A 46 -2.25 9.30 -2.92
CA HIS A 46 -2.50 8.56 -1.69
C HIS A 46 -3.69 9.15 -0.92
N GLN A 47 -3.90 10.46 -0.89
CA GLN A 47 -5.02 11.07 -0.17
C GLN A 47 -6.36 10.66 -0.78
N LYS A 48 -6.45 10.69 -2.12
CA LYS A 48 -7.64 10.25 -2.86
C LYS A 48 -7.92 8.76 -2.67
N MET A 49 -6.87 7.96 -2.59
CA MET A 49 -7.00 6.52 -2.39
C MET A 49 -7.44 6.20 -0.95
N PHE A 50 -6.88 6.86 0.07
CA PHE A 50 -7.33 6.69 1.46
C PHE A 50 -8.78 7.14 1.67
N SER A 51 -9.22 8.23 1.05
CA SER A 51 -10.62 8.68 1.19
C SER A 51 -11.65 7.67 0.69
N ILE A 52 -11.26 6.78 -0.23
CA ILE A 52 -12.12 5.71 -0.76
C ILE A 52 -12.03 4.45 0.11
N VAL A 53 -10.82 4.01 0.44
CA VAL A 53 -10.59 2.67 1.01
C VAL A 53 -10.69 2.66 2.54
N GLU A 54 -10.28 3.73 3.21
CA GLU A 54 -10.29 3.82 4.67
C GLU A 54 -11.71 3.62 5.28
N PRO A 55 -12.78 4.24 4.74
CA PRO A 55 -14.14 4.01 5.24
C PRO A 55 -14.62 2.56 5.08
N VAL A 56 -14.11 1.83 4.07
CA VAL A 56 -14.46 0.43 3.83
C VAL A 56 -13.72 -0.48 4.81
N ILE A 57 -12.42 -0.25 5.02
CA ILE A 57 -11.56 -1.07 5.89
C ILE A 57 -11.90 -0.88 7.38
N LEU A 58 -12.28 0.34 7.77
CA LEU A 58 -12.60 0.68 9.15
C LEU A 58 -14.09 0.49 9.49
N ARG A 59 -14.94 0.17 8.52
CA ARG A 59 -16.36 -0.11 8.76
C ARG A 59 -16.49 -1.18 9.84
N ASP A 60 -17.31 -0.89 10.85
CA ASP A 60 -17.63 -1.78 11.99
C ASP A 60 -16.43 -2.18 12.87
N LYS A 61 -15.26 -1.56 12.71
CA LYS A 61 -14.06 -1.83 13.52
C LYS A 61 -14.02 -0.93 14.76
N LYS A 62 -14.01 -1.53 15.95
CA LYS A 62 -13.73 -0.80 17.21
C LYS A 62 -12.23 -0.52 17.34
N GLN A 63 -11.85 0.69 17.78
CA GLN A 63 -10.45 1.06 18.07
C GLN A 63 -9.98 0.48 19.41
N THR A 64 -9.86 -0.84 19.48
CA THR A 64 -9.38 -1.55 20.69
C THR A 64 -8.31 -2.56 20.33
N GLY A 65 -7.44 -2.90 21.28
CA GLY A 65 -6.38 -3.91 21.11
C GLY A 65 -5.14 -3.44 20.34
N ARG A 66 -4.29 -4.40 19.95
CA ARG A 66 -3.00 -4.18 19.29
C ARG A 66 -3.14 -3.59 17.88
N GLU A 67 -2.08 -2.96 17.41
CA GLU A 67 -1.98 -2.51 16.03
C GLU A 67 -1.76 -3.74 15.13
N GLY A 68 -2.60 -3.89 14.10
CA GLY A 68 -2.41 -4.88 13.05
C GLY A 68 -1.74 -4.25 11.83
N MET A 69 -1.81 -4.94 10.67
CA MET A 69 -1.39 -4.37 9.39
C MET A 69 -2.01 -2.99 9.16
N SER A 70 -1.17 -2.08 8.67
CA SER A 70 -1.55 -0.76 8.22
C SER A 70 -2.53 -0.83 7.04
N ILE A 71 -3.26 0.26 6.83
CA ILE A 71 -4.21 0.36 5.72
C ILE A 71 -3.45 0.22 4.39
N TRP A 72 -2.26 0.82 4.28
CA TRP A 72 -1.39 0.69 3.10
C TRP A 72 -1.01 -0.76 2.80
N GLU A 73 -0.54 -1.52 3.79
CA GLU A 73 -0.19 -2.94 3.59
C GLU A 73 -1.39 -3.77 3.12
N VAL A 74 -2.58 -3.51 3.68
CA VAL A 74 -3.82 -4.17 3.24
C VAL A 74 -4.13 -3.85 1.78
N ILE A 75 -3.94 -2.60 1.35
CA ILE A 75 -4.17 -2.18 -0.05
C ILE A 75 -3.17 -2.85 -0.97
N VAL A 76 -1.88 -2.80 -0.65
CA VAL A 76 -0.82 -3.41 -1.46
C VAL A 76 -1.12 -4.89 -1.69
N LEU A 77 -1.41 -5.65 -0.64
CA LEU A 77 -1.76 -7.06 -0.76
C LEU A 77 -3.04 -7.28 -1.57
N SER A 78 -4.07 -6.45 -1.37
CA SER A 78 -5.33 -6.56 -2.11
C SER A 78 -5.16 -6.29 -3.61
N VAL A 79 -4.38 -5.27 -3.97
CA VAL A 79 -4.10 -4.90 -5.36
C VAL A 79 -3.25 -5.97 -6.04
N ILE A 80 -2.20 -6.47 -5.38
CA ILE A 80 -1.38 -7.56 -5.91
C ILE A 80 -2.22 -8.82 -6.13
N ARG A 81 -3.05 -9.18 -5.16
CA ARG A 81 -3.97 -10.32 -5.28
C ARG A 81 -4.89 -10.18 -6.49
N LEU A 82 -5.51 -9.01 -6.64
CA LEU A 82 -6.45 -8.71 -7.72
C LEU A 82 -5.77 -8.71 -9.10
N THR A 83 -4.60 -8.11 -9.19
CA THR A 83 -3.89 -7.92 -10.48
C THR A 83 -3.25 -9.20 -10.98
N LEU A 84 -2.69 -10.01 -10.08
CA LEU A 84 -2.05 -11.28 -10.44
C LEU A 84 -3.04 -12.45 -10.49
N ASN A 85 -4.33 -12.20 -10.24
CA ASN A 85 -5.38 -13.21 -10.15
C ASN A 85 -4.97 -14.40 -9.24
N THR A 86 -4.31 -14.10 -8.13
CA THR A 86 -3.85 -15.10 -7.16
C THR A 86 -4.96 -15.35 -6.14
N ASN A 87 -5.24 -16.61 -5.84
CA ASN A 87 -6.43 -16.99 -5.07
C ASN A 87 -6.16 -17.08 -3.57
#